data_AF-A0A167PPK4-F1
#
_entry.id   AF-A0A167PPK4-F1
#
_cell.length_a   1.000
_cell.length_b   1.000
_cell.length_c   1.000
_cell.angle_alpha   90.00
_cell.angle_beta   90.00
_cell.angle_gamma   90.00
#
_symmetry.space_group_name_H-M   'P 1'
#
loop_
_entity.id
_entity.type
_entity.pdbx_description
1 polymer ?
#
loop_
_entity_poly.entity_id
_entity_poly.type
_entity_poly.pdbx_seq_one_letter_code
_entity_poly.pdbx_strand_id
1 'polypeptide(L)'
;MPAHWVIFSYFAWGHLRPVSNLAVTLARKFPDVTISCIVDADFVSQSLGEMKRNVSLGHDEWALDRIRLIPLGRTLAAFTPEFAALYPTLDPRLAPITPPADVQTLHAAFHAMMEERPFEDATGKTWEPITKPNFIISDMMLGNVCPALKKKYDLPLYIWYGGSATSLTRALGATEKGGRAPSYVEECHAIEGSPEKRMGRSFSDIAIDVWARSSSFQDDIIHVKGLPPFYQWEDFPQKTWYPAAYDWVAAGHPMFELSDGILLPTVADIELEGLAGVMDWYGGTVLCVGPQLPAEYFNHYSAESSSQLASTEVQYDLPGVNKMASGKAQVDPCIAFLDDALDRYGAHSVIYISFGSVFFPNERHIQILFERMLGIDDPMAFIFTTAAPNAFLSEEFTKKIEESKRGLIVPWAPQQAILAHLAIGAIISHCGGGGTFESLSHGVPVIGWPFFADQPTHALWMSEVLDTGFELVQVRDGPFKGKAYRGGINGTEITGRDEAVAKEMEEVLSALRGEEGKRKRVNAQKVKQLIRDAHRPGGQIQQHLDALDRYVNATNEPAS
;
A
#
# COMPACT_ATOMS: atom_id res chain seq x y z
N MET A 1 -23.22 23.93 14.21
CA MET A 1 -22.51 24.34 12.98
C MET A 1 -22.11 23.06 12.26
N PRO A 2 -22.13 23.01 10.91
CA PRO A 2 -21.69 21.81 10.20
C PRO A 2 -20.24 21.50 10.56
N ALA A 3 -19.90 20.24 10.83
CA ALA A 3 -18.52 19.86 11.17
C ALA A 3 -17.59 20.00 9.96
N HIS A 4 -16.31 20.22 10.24
CA HIS A 4 -15.29 20.39 9.22
C HIS A 4 -14.10 19.49 9.54
N TRP A 5 -13.90 18.48 8.70
CA TRP A 5 -12.80 17.52 8.85
C TRP A 5 -11.70 17.83 7.85
N VAL A 6 -10.45 17.63 8.25
CA VAL A 6 -9.29 17.83 7.36
C VAL A 6 -8.54 16.51 7.21
N ILE A 7 -8.35 16.08 5.97
CA ILE A 7 -7.58 14.88 5.62
C ILE A 7 -6.26 15.31 5.00
N PHE A 8 -5.13 14.91 5.57
CA PHE A 8 -3.81 15.09 4.97
C PHE A 8 -3.39 13.81 4.27
N SER A 9 -3.14 13.87 2.95
CA SER A 9 -2.75 12.72 2.14
C SER A 9 -1.26 12.74 1.76
N TYR A 10 -0.69 11.56 1.52
CA TYR A 10 0.64 11.40 0.93
C TYR A 10 0.54 11.14 -0.58
N PHE A 11 1.45 11.71 -1.37
CA PHE A 11 1.32 11.80 -2.84
C PHE A 11 1.40 10.45 -3.56
N ALA A 12 2.08 9.45 -2.98
CA ALA A 12 2.31 8.16 -3.62
C ALA A 12 0.97 7.44 -3.88
N TRP A 13 0.80 6.82 -5.05
CA TRP A 13 -0.51 6.25 -5.45
C TRP A 13 -1.09 5.22 -4.49
N GLY A 14 -0.24 4.40 -3.88
CA GLY A 14 -0.64 3.42 -2.85
C GLY A 14 -1.26 4.06 -1.60
N HIS A 15 -1.03 5.35 -1.38
CA HIS A 15 -1.63 6.15 -0.31
C HIS A 15 -2.77 7.03 -0.85
N LEU A 16 -2.50 7.78 -1.93
CA LEU A 16 -3.42 8.77 -2.48
C LEU A 16 -4.72 8.15 -2.98
N ARG A 17 -4.66 7.01 -3.67
CA ARG A 17 -5.84 6.32 -4.20
C ARG A 17 -6.82 5.89 -3.09
N PRO A 18 -6.39 5.11 -2.08
CA PRO A 18 -7.32 4.72 -1.02
C PRO A 18 -7.75 5.88 -0.12
N VAL A 19 -6.93 6.92 0.10
CA VAL A 19 -7.36 8.14 0.82
C VAL A 19 -8.42 8.91 0.02
N SER A 20 -8.29 8.96 -1.30
CA SER A 20 -9.31 9.57 -2.17
C SER A 20 -10.65 8.84 -2.05
N ASN A 21 -10.61 7.50 -2.03
CA ASN A 21 -11.80 6.67 -1.81
C ASN A 21 -12.34 6.79 -0.38
N LEU A 22 -11.48 6.92 0.64
CA LEU A 22 -11.87 7.17 2.02
C LEU A 22 -12.64 8.49 2.15
N ALA A 23 -12.17 9.56 1.53
CA ALA A 23 -12.87 10.85 1.57
C ALA A 23 -14.31 10.73 1.02
N VAL A 24 -14.51 9.99 -0.06
CA VAL A 24 -15.83 9.68 -0.62
C VAL A 24 -16.66 8.84 0.35
N THR A 25 -16.09 7.79 0.93
CA THR A 25 -16.75 6.94 1.94
C THR A 25 -17.23 7.76 3.14
N LEU A 26 -16.40 8.67 3.65
CA LEU A 26 -16.75 9.54 4.77
C LEU A 26 -17.82 10.57 4.38
N ALA A 27 -17.73 11.17 3.19
CA ALA A 27 -18.75 12.11 2.70
C ALA A 27 -20.13 11.45 2.53
N ARG A 28 -20.18 10.20 2.04
CA ARG A 28 -21.41 9.39 1.96
C ARG A 28 -22.01 9.13 3.34
N LYS A 29 -21.14 8.77 4.30
CA LYS A 29 -21.55 8.41 5.65
C LYS A 29 -22.01 9.61 6.48
N PHE A 30 -21.34 10.75 6.31
CA PHE A 30 -21.55 11.96 7.08
C PHE A 30 -21.92 13.13 6.16
N PRO A 31 -23.16 13.17 5.63
CA PRO A 31 -23.58 14.15 4.64
C PRO A 31 -23.60 15.59 5.17
N ASP A 32 -23.52 15.80 6.49
CA ASP A 32 -23.49 17.12 7.13
C ASP A 32 -22.06 17.61 7.47
N VAL A 33 -21.04 16.81 7.14
CA VAL A 33 -19.63 17.15 7.31
C VAL A 33 -19.08 17.70 6.00
N THR A 34 -18.36 18.82 6.06
CA THR A 34 -17.48 19.24 4.96
C THR A 34 -16.08 18.67 5.20
N ILE A 35 -15.49 18.07 4.17
CA ILE A 35 -14.16 17.46 4.23
C ILE A 35 -13.19 18.28 3.38
N SER A 36 -12.15 18.85 3.98
CA SER A 36 -11.01 19.41 3.23
C SER A 36 -9.94 18.34 3.09
N CYS A 37 -9.78 17.80 1.88
CA CYS A 37 -8.73 16.86 1.54
C CYS A 37 -7.52 17.61 0.99
N ILE A 38 -6.44 17.62 1.74
CA ILE A 38 -5.16 18.23 1.34
C ILE A 38 -4.39 17.22 0.50
N VAL A 39 -4.07 17.62 -0.73
CA VAL A 39 -3.39 16.79 -1.72
C VAL A 39 -2.19 17.55 -2.27
N ASP A 40 -1.14 16.81 -2.63
CA ASP A 40 -0.02 17.40 -3.34
C ASP A 40 -0.49 17.99 -4.69
N ALA A 41 -0.01 19.19 -5.03
CA ALA A 41 -0.51 19.94 -6.17
C ALA A 41 -0.30 19.23 -7.52
N ASP A 42 0.70 18.36 -7.63
CA ASP A 42 1.00 17.63 -8.86
C ASP A 42 0.03 16.45 -9.10
N PHE A 43 -0.77 16.06 -8.08
CA PHE A 43 -1.62 14.86 -8.12
C PHE A 43 -3.12 15.11 -7.95
N VAL A 44 -3.55 16.38 -8.03
CA VAL A 44 -4.96 16.77 -7.92
C VAL A 44 -5.84 16.06 -8.95
N SER A 45 -5.34 15.93 -10.19
CA SER A 45 -6.13 15.37 -11.29
C SER A 45 -6.42 13.87 -11.09
N GLN A 46 -5.45 13.14 -10.54
CA GLN A 46 -5.53 11.73 -10.24
C GLN A 46 -6.45 11.49 -9.04
N SER A 47 -6.29 12.28 -7.98
CA SER A 47 -7.18 12.21 -6.81
C SER A 47 -8.64 12.52 -7.20
N LEU A 48 -8.88 13.61 -7.91
CA LEU A 48 -10.22 13.96 -8.40
C LEU A 48 -10.78 12.91 -9.37
N GLY A 49 -9.93 12.36 -10.24
CA GLY A 49 -10.29 11.30 -11.16
C GLY A 49 -10.79 10.05 -10.42
N GLU A 50 -10.10 9.64 -9.36
CA GLU A 50 -10.47 8.45 -8.59
C GLU A 50 -11.73 8.71 -7.74
N MET A 51 -11.84 9.90 -7.13
CA MET A 51 -13.08 10.28 -6.42
C MET A 51 -14.28 10.28 -7.37
N LYS A 52 -14.15 10.88 -8.56
CA LYS A 52 -15.19 10.89 -9.60
C LYS A 52 -15.55 9.49 -10.06
N ARG A 53 -14.54 8.64 -10.27
CA ARG A 53 -14.75 7.24 -10.59
C ARG A 53 -15.59 6.57 -9.51
N ASN A 54 -15.21 6.69 -8.25
CA ASN A 54 -15.91 6.04 -7.14
C ASN A 54 -17.37 6.49 -7.01
N VAL A 55 -17.67 7.78 -7.17
CA VAL A 55 -19.06 8.28 -7.09
C VAL A 55 -19.89 7.99 -8.33
N SER A 56 -19.30 8.00 -9.52
CA SER A 56 -20.01 7.65 -10.77
C SER A 56 -20.45 6.19 -10.74
N LEU A 57 -19.58 5.37 -10.16
CA LEU A 57 -19.77 3.96 -9.95
C LEU A 57 -20.80 3.70 -8.82
N GLY A 58 -20.67 4.42 -7.70
CA GLY A 58 -21.65 4.39 -6.59
C GLY A 58 -23.00 5.07 -6.86
N HIS A 59 -23.16 5.77 -8.00
CA HIS A 59 -24.32 6.60 -8.35
C HIS A 59 -24.68 7.67 -7.30
N ASP A 60 -23.67 8.35 -6.75
CA ASP A 60 -23.84 9.33 -5.69
C ASP A 60 -22.88 10.53 -5.80
N GLU A 61 -22.89 11.16 -6.97
CA GLU A 61 -22.04 12.31 -7.31
C GLU A 61 -22.15 13.48 -6.31
N TRP A 62 -23.27 13.60 -5.60
CA TRP A 62 -23.49 14.60 -4.55
C TRP A 62 -22.43 14.54 -3.43
N ALA A 63 -21.81 13.37 -3.19
CA ALA A 63 -20.79 13.22 -2.16
C ALA A 63 -19.56 14.12 -2.44
N LEU A 64 -19.27 14.43 -3.71
CA LEU A 64 -18.17 15.33 -4.07
C LEU A 64 -18.45 16.79 -3.65
N ASP A 65 -19.71 17.20 -3.55
CA ASP A 65 -20.07 18.55 -3.10
C ASP A 65 -19.69 18.78 -1.63
N ARG A 66 -19.43 17.71 -0.88
CA ARG A 66 -18.95 17.75 0.51
C ARG A 66 -17.43 17.75 0.63
N ILE A 67 -16.69 17.57 -0.47
CA ILE A 67 -15.24 17.44 -0.48
C ILE A 67 -14.59 18.64 -1.15
N ARG A 68 -13.75 19.35 -0.40
CA ARG A 68 -12.81 20.35 -0.92
C ARG A 68 -11.47 19.67 -1.16
N LEU A 69 -11.11 19.48 -2.42
CA LEU A 69 -9.78 18.99 -2.79
C LEU A 69 -8.83 20.19 -2.92
N ILE A 70 -7.88 20.32 -1.98
CA ILE A 70 -7.05 21.53 -1.81
C ILE A 70 -5.58 21.20 -2.12
N PRO A 71 -5.02 21.72 -3.23
CA PRO A 71 -3.63 21.48 -3.59
C PRO A 71 -2.66 22.28 -2.74
N LEU A 72 -1.87 21.62 -1.90
CA LEU A 72 -0.82 22.26 -1.10
C LEU A 72 0.46 21.44 -1.14
N GLY A 73 1.60 22.13 -1.21
CA GLY A 73 2.90 21.50 -1.37
C GLY A 73 3.14 20.95 -2.77
N ARG A 74 4.42 20.68 -3.06
CA ARG A 74 4.89 19.99 -4.27
C ARG A 74 6.11 19.16 -3.90
N THR A 75 5.87 18.10 -3.14
CA THR A 75 6.91 17.29 -2.52
C THR A 75 7.85 16.69 -3.57
N LEU A 76 7.33 16.34 -4.76
CA LEU A 76 8.13 15.80 -5.86
C LEU A 76 8.89 16.84 -6.68
N ALA A 77 8.61 18.14 -6.56
CA ALA A 77 9.35 19.16 -7.30
C ALA A 77 10.85 19.16 -6.95
N ALA A 78 11.22 18.62 -5.79
CA ALA A 78 12.61 18.42 -5.37
C ALA A 78 13.25 17.11 -5.91
N PHE A 79 12.46 16.19 -6.48
CA PHE A 79 12.86 14.83 -6.81
C PHE A 79 13.26 14.69 -8.30
N THR A 80 14.39 15.29 -8.68
CA THR A 80 14.96 15.14 -10.04
C THR A 80 15.54 13.72 -10.24
N PRO A 81 15.78 13.26 -11.48
CA PRO A 81 16.47 11.98 -11.72
C PRO A 81 17.83 11.88 -11.03
N GLU A 82 18.58 12.97 -10.95
CA GLU A 82 19.86 13.04 -10.22
C GLU A 82 19.65 12.89 -8.72
N PHE A 83 18.63 13.54 -8.17
CA PHE A 83 18.27 13.38 -6.75
C PHE A 83 17.79 11.97 -6.46
N ALA A 84 17.00 11.35 -7.34
CA ALA A 84 16.53 9.97 -7.19
C ALA A 84 17.70 8.96 -7.14
N ALA A 85 18.77 9.19 -7.93
CA ALA A 85 19.98 8.36 -7.87
C ALA A 85 20.79 8.56 -6.59
N LEU A 86 20.81 9.79 -6.04
CA LEU A 86 21.49 10.11 -4.79
C LEU A 86 20.69 9.68 -3.57
N TYR A 87 19.36 9.70 -3.64
CA TYR A 87 18.44 9.54 -2.52
C TYR A 87 18.77 8.33 -1.63
N PRO A 88 18.98 7.11 -2.15
CA PRO A 88 19.32 5.95 -1.32
C PRO A 88 20.59 6.10 -0.47
N THR A 89 21.48 7.05 -0.80
CA THR A 89 22.76 7.29 -0.12
C THR A 89 22.73 8.43 0.89
N LEU A 90 21.63 9.20 0.94
CA LEU A 90 21.51 10.34 1.84
C LEU A 90 21.46 9.89 3.29
N ASP A 91 21.96 10.75 4.19
CA ASP A 91 21.68 10.60 5.62
C ASP A 91 20.17 10.74 5.83
N PRO A 92 19.48 9.70 6.34
CA PRO A 92 18.03 9.72 6.45
C PRO A 92 17.49 10.84 7.33
N ARG A 93 18.27 11.37 8.27
CA ARG A 93 17.86 12.49 9.14
C ARG A 93 17.74 13.81 8.39
N LEU A 94 18.35 13.89 7.20
CA LEU A 94 18.36 15.08 6.34
C LEU A 94 17.40 14.94 5.15
N ALA A 95 16.69 13.82 5.04
CA ALA A 95 15.79 13.50 3.94
C ALA A 95 14.38 13.15 4.47
N PRO A 96 13.70 14.08 5.18
CA PRO A 96 12.36 13.81 5.71
C PRO A 96 11.38 13.55 4.57
N ILE A 97 10.34 12.78 4.86
CA ILE A 97 9.30 12.41 3.89
C ILE A 97 8.60 13.66 3.33
N THR A 98 8.23 14.60 4.20
CA THR A 98 7.66 15.90 3.81
C THR A 98 8.71 17.00 3.99
N PRO A 99 9.10 17.73 2.92
CA PRO A 99 10.08 18.80 3.01
C PRO A 99 9.66 19.92 3.97
N PRO A 100 10.60 20.59 4.67
CA PRO A 100 10.26 21.67 5.61
C PRO A 100 9.43 22.82 5.02
N ALA A 101 9.64 23.17 3.75
CA ALA A 101 8.86 24.20 3.06
C ALA A 101 7.39 23.79 2.86
N ASP A 102 7.14 22.52 2.56
CA ASP A 102 5.79 21.97 2.44
C ASP A 102 5.12 21.90 3.83
N VAL A 103 5.85 21.50 4.87
CA VAL A 103 5.33 21.52 6.27
C VAL A 103 4.86 22.93 6.65
N GLN A 104 5.65 23.97 6.35
CA GLN A 104 5.28 25.37 6.61
C GLN A 104 4.02 25.78 5.84
N THR A 105 3.92 25.41 4.57
CA THR A 105 2.77 25.69 3.71
C THR A 105 1.49 25.03 4.25
N LEU A 106 1.58 23.74 4.61
CA LEU A 106 0.48 22.97 5.19
C LEU A 106 0.02 23.56 6.53
N HIS A 107 0.96 23.94 7.40
CA HIS A 107 0.64 24.57 8.68
C HIS A 107 0.01 25.96 8.52
N ALA A 108 0.49 26.77 7.57
CA ALA A 108 -0.05 28.09 7.29
C ALA A 108 -1.50 28.02 6.80
N ALA A 109 -1.80 27.10 5.88
CA ALA A 109 -3.16 26.87 5.39
C ALA A 109 -4.09 26.37 6.52
N PHE A 110 -3.65 25.39 7.31
CA PHE A 110 -4.46 24.88 8.43
C PHE A 110 -4.70 25.97 9.49
N HIS A 111 -3.70 26.81 9.76
CA HIS A 111 -3.85 27.96 10.65
C HIS A 111 -4.89 28.97 10.12
N ALA A 112 -4.86 29.29 8.83
CA ALA A 112 -5.87 30.14 8.21
C ALA A 112 -7.28 29.53 8.33
N MET A 113 -7.42 28.20 8.19
CA MET A 113 -8.69 27.52 8.44
C MET A 113 -9.17 27.66 9.89
N MET A 114 -8.26 27.50 10.87
CA MET A 114 -8.58 27.66 12.31
C MET A 114 -8.91 29.11 12.71
N GLU A 115 -8.36 30.09 12.01
CA GLU A 115 -8.66 31.52 12.17
C GLU A 115 -9.85 31.99 11.33
N GLU A 116 -10.45 31.09 10.55
CA GLU A 116 -11.54 31.40 9.63
C GLU A 116 -11.19 32.56 8.69
N ARG A 117 -10.00 32.51 8.10
CA ARG A 117 -9.50 33.46 7.10
C ARG A 117 -9.25 32.79 5.74
N PRO A 118 -9.33 33.55 4.63
CA PRO A 118 -8.94 33.05 3.33
C PRO A 118 -7.44 32.68 3.27
N PHE A 119 -7.10 31.73 2.42
CA PHE A 119 -5.73 31.37 2.08
C PHE A 119 -5.62 30.96 0.61
N GLU A 120 -4.42 31.01 0.05
CA GLU A 120 -4.15 30.63 -1.33
C GLU A 120 -3.55 29.23 -1.39
N ASP A 121 -3.94 28.45 -2.41
CA ASP A 121 -3.39 27.13 -2.68
C ASP A 121 -2.20 27.19 -3.67
N ALA A 122 -1.57 26.04 -3.93
CA ALA A 122 -0.40 25.96 -4.81
C ALA A 122 -0.69 26.25 -6.31
N THR A 123 -1.96 26.51 -6.67
CA THR A 123 -2.40 26.92 -8.01
C THR A 123 -2.76 28.40 -8.10
N GLY A 124 -2.69 29.14 -7.00
CA GLY A 124 -3.10 30.54 -6.92
C GLY A 124 -4.60 30.73 -6.65
N LYS A 125 -5.34 29.66 -6.36
CA LYS A 125 -6.77 29.76 -6.03
C LYS A 125 -6.94 30.13 -4.57
N THR A 126 -7.72 31.17 -4.31
CA THR A 126 -8.15 31.54 -2.96
C THR A 126 -9.28 30.63 -2.47
N TRP A 127 -9.13 30.14 -1.25
CA TRP A 127 -10.10 29.32 -0.56
C TRP A 127 -10.73 30.09 0.59
N GLU A 128 -12.03 30.30 0.51
CA GLU A 128 -12.79 30.93 1.60
C GLU A 128 -12.90 29.99 2.82
N PRO A 129 -12.94 30.54 4.03
CA PRO A 129 -13.18 29.79 5.25
C PRO A 129 -14.62 29.26 5.28
N ILE A 130 -14.85 28.15 6.00
CA ILE A 130 -16.19 27.58 6.23
C ILE A 130 -16.52 27.66 7.71
N THR A 131 -15.96 26.73 8.47
CA THR A 131 -15.88 26.80 9.92
C THR A 131 -14.56 26.16 10.35
N LYS A 132 -14.23 26.29 11.63
CA LYS A 132 -12.98 25.73 12.16
C LYS A 132 -12.96 24.21 12.03
N PRO A 133 -11.86 23.63 11.53
CA PRO A 133 -11.64 22.20 11.62
C PRO A 133 -11.84 21.67 13.05
N ASN A 134 -12.55 20.55 13.19
CA ASN A 134 -12.77 19.88 14.48
C ASN A 134 -12.26 18.43 14.49
N PHE A 135 -11.70 17.94 13.38
CA PHE A 135 -11.17 16.59 13.26
C PHE A 135 -10.06 16.52 12.22
N ILE A 136 -8.98 15.80 12.53
CA ILE A 136 -7.84 15.59 11.62
C ILE A 136 -7.75 14.10 11.31
N ILE A 137 -7.66 13.76 10.03
CA ILE A 137 -7.21 12.45 9.56
C ILE A 137 -5.85 12.66 8.88
N SER A 138 -4.82 11.99 9.37
CA SER A 138 -3.47 12.06 8.80
C SER A 138 -3.12 10.75 8.12
N ASP A 139 -2.63 10.80 6.88
CA ASP A 139 -1.84 9.68 6.37
C ASP A 139 -0.63 9.43 7.28
N MET A 140 -0.27 8.15 7.44
CA MET A 140 0.83 7.71 8.31
C MET A 140 2.20 8.34 7.98
N MET A 141 2.38 8.83 6.75
CA MET A 141 3.64 9.42 6.27
C MET A 141 3.85 10.89 6.71
N LEU A 142 2.87 11.49 7.40
CA LEU A 142 2.84 12.92 7.74
C LEU A 142 3.23 13.19 9.21
N GLY A 143 4.12 12.35 9.77
CA GLY A 143 4.57 12.41 11.16
C GLY A 143 5.24 13.73 11.57
N ASN A 144 5.76 14.50 10.61
CA ASN A 144 6.33 15.82 10.85
C ASN A 144 5.34 16.99 10.63
N VAL A 145 4.10 16.73 10.20
CA VAL A 145 3.07 17.74 9.96
C VAL A 145 2.03 17.72 11.07
N CYS A 146 1.30 16.61 11.22
CA CYS A 146 0.06 16.55 11.99
C CYS A 146 0.24 16.63 13.52
N PRO A 147 1.30 16.08 14.13
CA PRO A 147 1.50 16.20 15.59
C PRO A 147 1.60 17.65 16.08
N ALA A 148 2.22 18.55 15.30
CA ALA A 148 2.31 19.96 15.64
C ALA A 148 0.93 20.64 15.60
N LEU A 149 0.09 20.29 14.62
CA LEU A 149 -1.27 20.81 14.51
C LEU A 149 -2.15 20.31 15.66
N LYS A 150 -2.09 19.01 15.98
CA LYS A 150 -2.78 18.44 17.14
C LYS A 150 -2.38 19.17 18.43
N LYS A 151 -1.09 19.29 18.73
CA LYS A 151 -0.61 19.94 19.96
C LYS A 151 -1.03 21.41 20.06
N LYS A 152 -1.08 22.13 18.93
CA LYS A 152 -1.42 23.56 18.92
C LYS A 152 -2.92 23.81 19.14
N TYR A 153 -3.79 22.96 18.58
CA TYR A 153 -5.23 23.19 18.55
C TYR A 153 -6.06 22.21 19.38
N ASP A 154 -5.41 21.21 19.98
CA ASP A 154 -6.02 20.15 20.78
C ASP A 154 -7.17 19.42 20.06
N LEU A 155 -6.95 19.10 18.78
CA LEU A 155 -7.93 18.43 17.94
C LEU A 155 -7.77 16.90 18.00
N PRO A 156 -8.87 16.14 17.87
CA PRO A 156 -8.77 14.70 17.67
C PRO A 156 -8.06 14.40 16.34
N LEU A 157 -7.11 13.47 16.39
CA LEU A 157 -6.22 13.05 15.30
C LEU A 157 -6.37 11.55 15.11
N TYR A 158 -6.86 11.17 13.94
CA TYR A 158 -6.89 9.78 13.50
C TYR A 158 -5.83 9.56 12.44
N ILE A 159 -5.16 8.40 12.48
CA ILE A 159 -4.16 8.03 11.47
C ILE A 159 -4.80 7.08 10.46
N TRP A 160 -4.72 7.43 9.18
CA TRP A 160 -4.91 6.49 8.09
C TRP A 160 -3.62 5.68 7.90
N TYR A 161 -3.65 4.40 8.26
CA TYR A 161 -2.52 3.50 8.08
C TYR A 161 -2.79 2.57 6.89
N GLY A 162 -2.11 2.78 5.76
CA GLY A 162 -2.40 2.12 4.48
C GLY A 162 -2.08 0.62 4.37
N GLY A 163 -1.76 -0.07 5.47
CA GLY A 163 -1.43 -1.50 5.51
C GLY A 163 -2.36 -2.32 6.42
N SER A 164 -1.95 -3.55 6.71
CA SER A 164 -2.59 -4.48 7.66
C SER A 164 -2.32 -4.11 9.12
N ALA A 165 -3.10 -4.67 10.05
CA ALA A 165 -2.87 -4.56 11.49
C ALA A 165 -1.52 -5.18 11.90
N THR A 166 -1.14 -6.28 11.25
CA THR A 166 0.16 -6.91 11.49
C THR A 166 1.32 -6.05 10.97
N SER A 167 1.18 -5.42 9.79
CA SER A 167 2.24 -4.54 9.29
C SER A 167 2.33 -3.26 10.11
N LEU A 168 1.20 -2.76 10.66
CA LEU A 168 1.19 -1.63 11.60
C LEU A 168 2.00 -1.95 12.85
N THR A 169 1.70 -3.07 13.51
CA THR A 169 2.46 -3.50 14.69
C THR A 169 3.93 -3.61 14.33
N ARG A 170 4.26 -4.23 13.19
CA ARG A 170 5.65 -4.39 12.76
C ARG A 170 6.35 -3.06 12.53
N ALA A 171 5.72 -2.10 11.86
CA ALA A 171 6.34 -0.84 11.48
C ALA A 171 6.49 0.12 12.66
N LEU A 172 5.45 0.27 13.50
CA LEU A 172 5.34 1.38 14.46
C LEU A 172 4.91 0.97 15.87
N GLY A 173 4.60 -0.31 16.07
CA GLY A 173 4.25 -0.86 17.37
C GLY A 173 5.45 -1.01 18.30
N ALA A 174 5.15 -1.36 19.55
CA ALA A 174 6.14 -1.55 20.60
C ALA A 174 7.10 -2.72 20.31
N THR A 175 8.37 -2.56 20.68
CA THR A 175 9.45 -3.51 20.36
C THR A 175 9.21 -4.88 20.97
N GLU A 176 8.69 -4.96 22.19
CA GLU A 176 8.32 -6.22 22.86
C GLU A 176 7.16 -6.95 22.18
N LYS A 177 6.45 -6.31 21.25
CA LYS A 177 5.38 -6.89 20.43
C LYS A 177 5.82 -7.20 19.00
N GLY A 178 7.13 -7.13 18.73
CA GLY A 178 7.71 -7.33 17.40
C GLY A 178 7.77 -6.08 16.53
N GLY A 179 7.38 -4.91 17.06
CA GLY A 179 7.44 -3.64 16.34
C GLY A 179 8.84 -3.04 16.29
N ARG A 180 9.05 -2.03 15.44
CA ARG A 180 10.36 -1.34 15.33
C ARG A 180 10.56 -0.25 16.37
N ALA A 181 9.49 0.27 16.95
CA ALA A 181 9.57 1.43 17.82
C ALA A 181 9.52 1.04 19.30
N PRO A 182 10.20 1.78 20.20
CA PRO A 182 11.14 2.86 19.88
C PRO A 182 12.54 2.36 19.46
N SER A 183 12.84 1.07 19.66
CA SER A 183 14.22 0.58 19.71
C SER A 183 15.02 0.72 18.42
N TYR A 184 14.40 0.73 17.24
CA TYR A 184 15.11 0.95 15.97
C TYR A 184 15.86 2.28 15.95
N VAL A 185 15.20 3.37 16.33
CA VAL A 185 15.80 4.71 16.33
C VAL A 185 16.85 4.83 17.45
N GLU A 186 16.52 4.31 18.64
CA GLU A 186 17.42 4.31 19.79
C GLU A 186 18.72 3.55 19.52
N GLU A 187 18.62 2.36 18.91
CA GLU A 187 19.77 1.54 18.55
C GLU A 187 20.65 2.20 17.48
N CYS A 188 20.05 2.84 16.47
CA CYS A 188 20.79 3.61 15.47
C CYS A 188 21.66 4.70 16.13
N HIS A 189 21.07 5.48 17.05
CA HIS A 189 21.80 6.54 17.76
C HIS A 189 22.81 5.99 18.75
N ALA A 190 22.52 4.88 19.44
CA ALA A 190 23.44 4.24 20.36
C ALA A 190 24.69 3.70 19.64
N ILE A 191 24.53 3.15 18.43
CA ILE A 191 25.65 2.71 17.59
C ILE A 191 26.43 3.93 17.09
N GLU A 192 25.76 4.98 16.58
CA GLU A 192 26.43 6.18 16.09
C GLU A 192 27.27 6.88 17.18
N GLY A 193 26.75 6.95 18.40
CA GLY A 193 27.38 7.60 19.55
C GLY A 193 28.56 6.83 20.15
N SER A 194 28.77 5.57 19.77
CA SER A 194 29.88 4.73 20.23
C SER A 194 30.90 4.50 19.11
N PRO A 195 32.14 5.04 19.20
CA PRO A 195 33.17 4.80 18.17
C PRO A 195 33.48 3.32 17.93
N GLU A 196 33.46 2.53 19.01
CA GLU A 196 33.59 1.07 19.03
C GLU A 196 32.53 0.40 18.16
N LYS A 197 31.25 0.71 18.40
CA LYS A 197 30.14 0.08 17.68
C LYS A 197 29.99 0.64 16.28
N ARG A 198 30.21 1.95 16.10
CA ARG A 198 30.14 2.63 14.80
C ARG A 198 31.08 2.01 13.80
N MET A 199 32.30 1.62 14.21
CA MET A 199 33.32 1.02 13.33
C MET A 199 33.55 1.82 12.04
N GLY A 200 33.47 3.15 12.12
CA GLY A 200 33.64 4.05 10.98
C GLY A 200 32.46 4.14 10.01
N ARG A 201 31.36 3.41 10.24
CA ARG A 201 30.14 3.45 9.40
C ARG A 201 29.47 4.83 9.40
N SER A 202 28.80 5.16 8.29
CA SER A 202 27.91 6.32 8.22
C SER A 202 26.61 6.05 9.01
N PHE A 203 25.81 7.09 9.28
CA PHE A 203 24.50 6.88 9.90
C PHE A 203 23.54 6.10 8.99
N SER A 204 23.64 6.29 7.68
CA SER A 204 22.84 5.55 6.70
C SER A 204 23.15 4.05 6.74
N ASP A 205 24.44 3.68 6.78
CA ASP A 205 24.85 2.27 6.92
C ASP A 205 24.34 1.66 8.23
N ILE A 206 24.41 2.43 9.32
CA ILE A 206 23.88 1.99 10.63
C ILE A 206 22.36 1.75 10.53
N ALA A 207 21.61 2.67 9.95
CA ALA A 207 20.15 2.55 9.80
C ALA A 207 19.76 1.31 8.98
N ILE A 208 20.48 1.06 7.87
CA ILE A 208 20.31 -0.12 7.02
C ILE A 208 20.60 -1.42 7.79
N ASP A 209 21.72 -1.47 8.53
CA ASP A 209 22.11 -2.64 9.31
C ASP A 209 21.10 -2.95 10.41
N VAL A 210 20.70 -1.92 11.19
CA VAL A 210 19.74 -2.05 12.28
C VAL A 210 18.35 -2.41 11.77
N TRP A 211 17.98 -1.97 10.56
CA TRP A 211 16.70 -2.32 9.96
C TRP A 211 16.54 -3.82 9.83
N ALA A 212 17.63 -4.52 9.55
CA ALA A 212 17.59 -5.93 9.27
C ALA A 212 18.06 -6.85 10.38
N ARG A 213 18.90 -6.35 11.29
CA ARG A 213 19.33 -7.07 12.48
C ARG A 213 19.32 -6.10 13.64
N SER A 214 18.68 -6.49 14.73
CA SER A 214 18.60 -5.65 15.91
C SER A 214 18.98 -6.44 17.13
N SER A 215 19.79 -5.84 17.99
CA SER A 215 20.10 -6.41 19.30
C SER A 215 18.89 -6.46 20.25
N SER A 216 17.77 -5.85 19.85
CA SER A 216 16.51 -5.86 20.61
C SER A 216 15.77 -7.19 20.54
N PHE A 217 16.07 -8.05 19.55
CA PHE A 217 15.39 -9.33 19.35
C PHE A 217 16.36 -10.49 19.52
N GLN A 218 15.98 -11.44 20.38
CA GLN A 218 16.76 -12.66 20.56
C GLN A 218 16.83 -13.44 19.24
N ASP A 219 18.05 -13.80 18.84
CA ASP A 219 18.34 -14.56 17.62
C ASP A 219 17.79 -13.91 16.32
N ASP A 220 17.54 -12.60 16.34
CA ASP A 220 16.87 -11.83 15.28
C ASP A 220 15.45 -12.38 14.94
N ILE A 221 14.78 -13.09 15.85
CA ILE A 221 13.45 -13.66 15.61
C ILE A 221 12.37 -12.66 16.05
N ILE A 222 11.49 -12.31 15.12
CA ILE A 222 10.37 -11.40 15.33
C ILE A 222 9.10 -12.18 15.62
N HIS A 223 8.37 -11.73 16.63
CA HIS A 223 7.05 -12.22 17.00
C HIS A 223 6.04 -11.08 16.92
N VAL A 224 5.21 -11.09 15.88
CA VAL A 224 4.05 -10.20 15.74
C VAL A 224 2.79 -11.06 15.85
N LYS A 225 1.88 -10.70 16.76
CA LYS A 225 0.62 -11.44 16.92
C LYS A 225 -0.19 -11.41 15.62
N GLY A 226 -0.71 -12.56 15.20
CA GLY A 226 -1.36 -12.73 13.91
C GLY A 226 -0.44 -13.16 12.77
N LEU A 227 0.87 -13.27 13.00
CA LEU A 227 1.83 -13.85 12.04
C LEU A 227 2.60 -15.01 12.68
N PRO A 228 3.03 -16.01 11.88
CA PRO A 228 4.07 -16.93 12.33
C PRO A 228 5.39 -16.16 12.54
N PRO A 229 6.31 -16.66 13.38
CA PRO A 229 7.60 -16.01 13.57
C PRO A 229 8.40 -15.94 12.28
N PHE A 230 9.22 -14.89 12.14
CA PHE A 230 10.09 -14.67 11.00
C PHE A 230 11.39 -14.01 11.46
N TYR A 231 12.46 -14.14 10.68
CA TYR A 231 13.68 -13.42 11.01
C TYR A 231 13.54 -11.94 10.64
N GLN A 232 14.11 -11.03 11.43
CA GLN A 232 14.03 -9.59 11.17
C GLN A 232 14.51 -9.21 9.77
N TRP A 233 15.53 -9.89 9.28
CA TRP A 233 16.08 -9.63 7.97
C TRP A 233 15.12 -9.96 6.80
N GLU A 234 14.07 -10.72 7.05
CA GLU A 234 13.03 -10.99 6.05
C GLU A 234 12.25 -9.74 5.66
N ASP A 235 12.30 -8.67 6.47
CA ASP A 235 11.72 -7.36 6.14
C ASP A 235 12.47 -6.61 5.05
N PHE A 236 13.65 -7.10 4.66
CA PHE A 236 14.49 -6.48 3.65
C PHE A 236 14.87 -7.51 2.55
N PRO A 237 13.87 -8.03 1.82
CA PRO A 237 14.05 -9.15 0.90
C PRO A 237 14.88 -8.81 -0.34
N GLN A 238 14.88 -7.55 -0.79
CA GLN A 238 15.56 -7.12 -2.02
C GLN A 238 16.58 -6.02 -1.70
N LYS A 239 17.56 -5.77 -2.57
CA LYS A 239 18.55 -4.67 -2.40
C LYS A 239 17.94 -3.27 -2.67
N THR A 240 16.87 -2.93 -1.95
CA THR A 240 16.13 -1.67 -2.10
C THR A 240 15.98 -0.97 -0.75
N TRP A 241 16.72 0.12 -0.55
CA TRP A 241 16.62 0.96 0.65
C TRP A 241 16.16 2.36 0.30
N TYR A 242 15.31 2.93 1.17
CA TYR A 242 14.88 4.32 1.09
C TYR A 242 15.11 5.01 2.43
N PRO A 243 15.77 6.19 2.46
CA PRO A 243 15.92 6.99 3.67
C PRO A 243 14.61 7.26 4.42
N ALA A 244 13.49 7.37 3.70
CA ALA A 244 12.15 7.49 4.26
C ALA A 244 11.78 6.37 5.26
N ALA A 245 12.39 5.18 5.19
CA ALA A 245 12.16 4.11 6.15
C ALA A 245 12.53 4.51 7.58
N TYR A 246 13.58 5.30 7.74
CA TYR A 246 13.98 5.83 9.04
C TYR A 246 12.99 6.87 9.55
N ASP A 247 12.63 7.84 8.70
CA ASP A 247 11.71 8.92 9.07
C ASP A 247 10.30 8.38 9.36
N TRP A 248 9.89 7.30 8.66
CA TRP A 248 8.64 6.60 8.94
C TRP A 248 8.56 6.14 10.40
N VAL A 249 9.65 5.62 10.97
CA VAL A 249 9.67 5.24 12.39
C VAL A 249 9.90 6.48 13.28
N ALA A 250 10.89 7.31 12.96
CA ALA A 250 11.34 8.41 13.81
C ALA A 250 10.29 9.53 13.96
N ALA A 251 9.57 9.88 12.89
CA ALA A 251 8.49 10.85 12.92
C ALA A 251 7.11 10.19 13.04
N GLY A 252 6.93 8.99 12.49
CA GLY A 252 5.65 8.28 12.55
C GLY A 252 5.31 7.78 13.95
N HIS A 253 6.23 7.13 14.66
CA HIS A 253 5.91 6.58 15.99
C HIS A 253 5.42 7.64 16.99
N PRO A 254 6.05 8.83 17.12
CA PRO A 254 5.50 9.91 17.94
C PRO A 254 4.09 10.34 17.51
N MET A 255 3.78 10.35 16.21
CA MET A 255 2.42 10.64 15.76
C MET A 255 1.42 9.59 16.22
N PHE A 256 1.80 8.31 16.21
CA PHE A 256 0.97 7.22 16.72
C PHE A 256 0.71 7.33 18.22
N GLU A 257 1.73 7.62 19.04
CA GLU A 257 1.55 7.86 20.47
C GLU A 257 0.61 9.03 20.76
N LEU A 258 0.62 10.04 19.88
CA LEU A 258 -0.25 11.21 19.98
C LEU A 258 -1.66 11.00 19.41
N SER A 259 -1.92 9.95 18.65
CA SER A 259 -3.21 9.77 17.97
C SER A 259 -4.31 9.30 18.91
N ASP A 260 -5.56 9.68 18.61
CA ASP A 260 -6.74 9.22 19.36
C ASP A 260 -7.39 7.99 18.71
N GLY A 261 -7.07 7.75 17.44
CA GLY A 261 -7.49 6.55 16.74
C GLY A 261 -6.72 6.26 15.45
N ILE A 262 -6.97 5.08 14.90
CA ILE A 262 -6.39 4.57 13.67
C ILE A 262 -7.52 4.06 12.78
N LEU A 263 -7.45 4.42 11.50
CA LEU A 263 -8.28 3.89 10.43
C LEU A 263 -7.45 2.90 9.60
N LEU A 264 -7.92 1.66 9.48
CA LEU A 264 -7.26 0.60 8.71
C LEU A 264 -8.06 0.28 7.43
N PRO A 265 -7.38 0.05 6.28
CA PRO A 265 -7.98 -0.32 4.98
C PRO A 265 -8.41 -1.79 4.92
N THR A 266 -8.81 -2.38 6.04
CA THR A 266 -9.13 -3.80 6.16
C THR A 266 -10.51 -4.00 6.78
N VAL A 267 -10.92 -5.26 6.91
CA VAL A 267 -12.10 -5.68 7.68
C VAL A 267 -11.67 -6.50 8.89
N ALA A 268 -12.44 -6.41 9.98
CA ALA A 268 -12.06 -7.04 11.24
C ALA A 268 -11.89 -8.56 11.14
N ASP A 269 -12.80 -9.22 10.41
CA ASP A 269 -12.92 -10.68 10.37
C ASP A 269 -11.74 -11.38 9.67
N ILE A 270 -10.96 -10.67 8.87
CA ILE A 270 -9.80 -11.26 8.17
C ILE A 270 -8.49 -11.05 8.93
N GLU A 271 -8.49 -10.22 9.99
CA GLU A 271 -7.29 -9.84 10.75
C GLU A 271 -7.46 -9.95 12.28
N LEU A 272 -8.37 -10.79 12.76
CA LEU A 272 -8.73 -10.90 14.19
C LEU A 272 -7.52 -10.89 15.15
N GLU A 273 -6.54 -11.76 14.92
CA GLU A 273 -5.34 -11.85 15.77
C GLU A 273 -4.41 -10.64 15.58
N GLY A 274 -4.26 -10.13 14.36
CA GLY A 274 -3.46 -8.94 14.08
C GLY A 274 -4.03 -7.70 14.76
N LEU A 275 -5.35 -7.53 14.71
CA LEU A 275 -6.06 -6.45 15.39
C LEU A 275 -5.98 -6.58 16.90
N ALA A 276 -6.17 -7.79 17.44
CA ALA A 276 -5.93 -8.02 18.86
C ALA A 276 -4.48 -7.69 19.24
N GLY A 277 -3.51 -7.95 18.36
CA GLY A 277 -2.12 -7.53 18.52
C GLY A 277 -1.93 -6.02 18.58
N VAL A 278 -2.59 -5.26 17.71
CA VAL A 278 -2.59 -3.80 17.77
C VAL A 278 -3.20 -3.31 19.08
N MET A 279 -4.36 -3.84 19.47
CA MET A 279 -5.06 -3.45 20.70
C MET A 279 -4.28 -3.81 21.98
N ASP A 280 -3.34 -4.76 21.94
CA ASP A 280 -2.50 -5.13 23.08
C ASP A 280 -1.48 -4.04 23.46
N TRP A 281 -1.15 -3.12 22.54
CA TRP A 281 -0.18 -2.03 22.78
C TRP A 281 -0.72 -0.64 22.47
N TYR A 282 -1.70 -0.53 21.57
CA TYR A 282 -2.29 0.75 21.22
C TYR A 282 -3.44 1.10 22.17
N GLY A 283 -3.34 2.23 22.85
CA GLY A 283 -4.34 2.70 23.81
C GLY A 283 -5.52 3.47 23.19
N GLY A 284 -5.51 3.73 21.88
CA GLY A 284 -6.54 4.49 21.19
C GLY A 284 -7.60 3.62 20.50
N THR A 285 -8.43 4.25 19.68
CA THR A 285 -9.51 3.56 18.94
C THR A 285 -8.98 2.97 17.63
N VAL A 286 -9.20 1.69 17.34
CA VAL A 286 -8.84 1.09 16.03
C VAL A 286 -10.11 0.78 15.24
N LEU A 287 -10.23 1.36 14.04
CA LEU A 287 -11.38 1.21 13.17
C LEU A 287 -10.97 0.63 11.80
N CYS A 288 -11.34 -0.61 11.55
CA CYS A 288 -11.34 -1.22 10.22
C CYS A 288 -12.43 -0.59 9.34
N VAL A 289 -12.04 0.17 8.33
CA VAL A 289 -12.99 0.92 7.47
C VAL A 289 -12.77 0.63 5.99
N GLY A 290 -12.15 -0.49 5.61
CA GLY A 290 -11.82 -0.76 4.22
C GLY A 290 -12.08 -2.20 3.78
N PRO A 291 -11.48 -2.63 2.65
CA PRO A 291 -10.65 -1.81 1.76
C PRO A 291 -11.40 -0.70 1.02
N GLN A 292 -10.70 0.41 0.78
CA GLN A 292 -11.25 1.60 0.13
C GLN A 292 -11.23 1.45 -1.40
N LEU A 293 -12.23 0.73 -1.91
CA LEU A 293 -12.40 0.39 -3.32
C LEU A 293 -13.73 0.97 -3.85
N PRO A 294 -13.90 1.11 -5.19
CA PRO A 294 -15.19 1.51 -5.77
C PRO A 294 -16.34 0.58 -5.36
N ALA A 295 -17.59 1.05 -5.34
CA ALA A 295 -18.72 0.22 -4.90
C ALA A 295 -18.92 -1.06 -5.73
N GLU A 296 -18.71 -0.99 -7.04
CA GLU A 296 -18.90 -2.09 -8.01
C GLU A 296 -17.93 -3.23 -7.80
N TYR A 297 -16.83 -2.96 -7.11
CA TYR A 297 -15.85 -3.95 -6.73
C TYR A 297 -16.43 -5.03 -5.80
N PHE A 298 -17.52 -4.68 -5.08
CA PHE A 298 -18.22 -5.59 -4.19
C PHE A 298 -19.42 -6.29 -4.86
N ASN A 299 -19.75 -5.94 -6.10
CA ASN A 299 -20.82 -6.56 -6.88
C ASN A 299 -20.39 -7.89 -7.53
N HIS A 300 -21.35 -8.65 -8.07
CA HIS A 300 -21.04 -9.84 -8.86
C HIS A 300 -20.40 -9.45 -10.20
N TYR A 301 -19.43 -10.25 -10.65
CA TYR A 301 -18.75 -10.02 -11.92
C TYR A 301 -19.72 -10.07 -13.11
N SER A 302 -19.52 -9.16 -14.06
CA SER A 302 -19.98 -9.28 -15.45
C SER A 302 -18.90 -8.76 -16.42
N ALA A 303 -18.97 -9.18 -17.69
CA ALA A 303 -18.07 -8.65 -18.73
C ALA A 303 -18.24 -7.13 -18.91
N GLU A 304 -19.49 -6.66 -18.80
CA GLU A 304 -19.83 -5.23 -18.81
C GLU A 304 -19.18 -4.48 -17.64
N SER A 305 -19.24 -5.04 -16.42
CA SER A 305 -18.63 -4.41 -15.24
C SER A 305 -17.10 -4.33 -15.36
N SER A 306 -16.46 -5.37 -15.91
CA SER A 306 -15.02 -5.37 -16.17
C SER A 306 -14.62 -4.29 -17.18
N SER A 307 -15.37 -4.17 -18.27
CA SER A 307 -15.12 -3.14 -19.29
C SER A 307 -15.33 -1.72 -18.74
N GLN A 308 -16.37 -1.52 -17.93
CA GLN A 308 -16.65 -0.25 -17.26
C GLN A 308 -15.53 0.12 -16.28
N LEU A 309 -15.09 -0.82 -15.43
CA LEU A 309 -13.96 -0.64 -14.51
C LEU A 309 -12.67 -0.25 -15.26
N ALA A 310 -12.40 -0.87 -16.40
CA ALA A 310 -11.22 -0.55 -17.21
C ALA A 310 -11.32 0.85 -17.84
N SER A 311 -12.49 1.21 -18.39
CA SER A 311 -12.70 2.50 -19.07
C SER A 311 -12.55 3.72 -18.15
N THR A 312 -12.79 3.50 -16.86
CA THR A 312 -12.73 4.49 -15.79
C THR A 312 -11.42 4.47 -15.01
N GLU A 313 -10.47 3.59 -15.34
CA GLU A 313 -9.18 3.52 -14.64
C GLU A 313 -8.44 4.85 -14.70
N VAL A 314 -7.98 5.28 -13.53
CA VAL A 314 -7.15 6.47 -13.38
C VAL A 314 -5.70 6.05 -13.56
N GLN A 315 -5.05 6.65 -14.55
CA GLN A 315 -3.61 6.48 -14.73
C GLN A 315 -2.88 7.33 -13.70
N TYR A 316 -1.87 6.74 -13.07
CA TYR A 316 -0.98 7.44 -12.17
C TYR A 316 0.42 7.49 -12.78
N ASP A 317 0.94 8.70 -12.92
CA ASP A 317 2.26 8.98 -13.44
C ASP A 317 3.01 9.81 -12.41
N LEU A 318 4.28 9.48 -12.20
CA LEU A 318 5.23 10.32 -11.48
C LEU A 318 5.88 11.22 -12.56
N PRO A 319 5.59 12.54 -12.57
CA PRO A 319 6.07 13.41 -13.64
C PRO A 319 7.58 13.30 -13.87
N GLY A 320 7.98 12.97 -15.10
CA GLY A 320 9.39 12.80 -15.48
C GLY A 320 10.03 11.46 -15.06
N VAL A 321 9.23 10.52 -14.54
CA VAL A 321 9.72 9.27 -13.94
C VAL A 321 9.06 8.02 -14.54
N ASN A 322 7.74 7.99 -14.78
CA ASN A 322 7.07 6.84 -15.44
C ASN A 322 6.76 7.09 -16.92
N LYS A 323 6.57 6.00 -17.68
CA LYS A 323 6.17 6.07 -19.09
C LYS A 323 4.65 6.18 -19.20
N MET A 324 4.16 7.17 -19.96
CA MET A 324 2.72 7.28 -20.25
C MET A 324 2.25 6.16 -21.19
N ALA A 325 1.04 5.64 -20.94
CA ALA A 325 0.33 4.84 -21.93
C ALA A 325 -0.22 5.73 -23.06
N SER A 326 -0.13 5.27 -24.31
CA SER A 326 -0.63 6.02 -25.46
C SER A 326 -2.13 5.80 -25.68
N GLY A 327 -2.95 6.81 -25.34
CA GLY A 327 -4.36 6.92 -25.74
C GLY A 327 -5.34 5.95 -25.06
N LYS A 328 -6.63 6.35 -25.00
CA LYS A 328 -7.72 5.45 -24.61
C LYS A 328 -8.20 4.69 -25.84
N ALA A 329 -7.88 3.39 -25.93
CA ALA A 329 -8.50 2.51 -26.91
C ALA A 329 -10.01 2.34 -26.61
N GLN A 330 -10.81 2.00 -27.63
CA GLN A 330 -12.25 1.77 -27.45
C GLN A 330 -12.52 0.54 -26.57
N VAL A 331 -11.64 -0.46 -26.62
CA VAL A 331 -11.57 -1.61 -25.71
C VAL A 331 -10.15 -1.65 -25.15
N ASP A 332 -10.03 -1.78 -23.82
CA ASP A 332 -8.72 -1.88 -23.18
C ASP A 332 -7.99 -3.15 -23.63
N PRO A 333 -6.71 -3.07 -24.04
CA PRO A 333 -5.96 -4.21 -24.56
C PRO A 333 -5.81 -5.36 -23.55
N CYS A 334 -5.79 -5.06 -22.25
CA CYS A 334 -5.75 -6.09 -21.21
C CYS A 334 -7.07 -6.86 -21.16
N ILE A 335 -8.20 -6.15 -21.25
CA ILE A 335 -9.52 -6.79 -21.24
C ILE A 335 -9.70 -7.63 -22.50
N ALA A 336 -9.36 -7.11 -23.68
CA ALA A 336 -9.44 -7.87 -24.93
C ALA A 336 -8.57 -9.14 -24.90
N PHE A 337 -7.38 -9.07 -24.30
CA PHE A 337 -6.52 -10.24 -24.12
C PHE A 337 -7.13 -11.28 -23.16
N LEU A 338 -7.76 -10.82 -22.08
CA LEU A 338 -8.41 -11.70 -21.11
C LEU A 338 -9.68 -12.36 -21.66
N ASP A 339 -10.44 -11.66 -22.49
CA ASP A 339 -11.59 -12.22 -23.21
C ASP A 339 -11.13 -13.35 -24.16
N ASP A 340 -10.10 -13.11 -24.99
CA ASP A 340 -9.53 -14.13 -25.88
C ASP A 340 -8.94 -15.31 -25.10
N ALA A 341 -8.26 -15.05 -23.98
CA ALA A 341 -7.72 -16.10 -23.12
C ALA A 341 -8.84 -16.92 -22.45
N LEU A 342 -9.94 -16.29 -22.04
CA LEU A 342 -11.11 -16.99 -21.49
C LEU A 342 -11.72 -17.95 -22.51
N ASP A 343 -11.87 -17.49 -23.76
CA ASP A 343 -12.42 -18.28 -24.85
C ASP A 343 -11.51 -19.47 -25.23
N ARG A 344 -10.19 -19.27 -25.21
CA ARG A 344 -9.21 -20.30 -25.62
C ARG A 344 -8.85 -21.29 -24.53
N TYR A 345 -8.66 -20.80 -23.31
CA TYR A 345 -8.05 -21.56 -22.21
C TYR A 345 -8.96 -21.70 -20.99
N GLY A 346 -10.12 -21.04 -20.98
CA GLY A 346 -11.09 -21.10 -19.89
C GLY A 346 -10.75 -20.21 -18.71
N ALA A 347 -11.55 -20.33 -17.65
CA ALA A 347 -11.38 -19.56 -16.42
C ALA A 347 -10.08 -19.93 -15.70
N HIS A 348 -9.52 -18.95 -14.98
CA HIS A 348 -8.31 -19.12 -14.16
C HIS A 348 -7.05 -19.55 -14.94
N SER A 349 -6.97 -19.20 -16.22
CA SER A 349 -5.89 -19.58 -17.15
C SER A 349 -4.79 -18.51 -17.30
N VAL A 350 -4.99 -17.30 -16.77
CA VAL A 350 -4.08 -16.16 -16.94
C VAL A 350 -3.43 -15.74 -15.62
N ILE A 351 -2.12 -15.49 -15.63
CA ILE A 351 -1.43 -14.78 -14.53
C ILE A 351 -1.32 -13.31 -14.86
N TYR A 352 -1.69 -12.46 -13.91
CA TYR A 352 -1.33 -11.05 -13.94
C TYR A 352 -0.03 -10.80 -13.17
N ILE A 353 0.92 -10.03 -13.71
CA ILE A 353 2.23 -9.79 -13.11
C ILE A 353 2.42 -8.28 -12.93
N SER A 354 2.47 -7.84 -11.67
CA SER A 354 2.57 -6.41 -11.31
C SER A 354 3.33 -6.20 -10.00
N PHE A 355 4.40 -5.40 -10.08
CA PHE A 355 5.23 -5.04 -8.92
C PHE A 355 4.93 -3.62 -8.39
N GLY A 356 3.75 -3.10 -8.72
CA GLY A 356 3.32 -1.76 -8.35
C GLY A 356 4.00 -0.67 -9.16
N SER A 357 3.91 0.57 -8.67
CA SER A 357 4.36 1.78 -9.38
C SER A 357 5.79 2.21 -9.07
N VAL A 358 6.45 1.56 -8.11
CA VAL A 358 7.77 1.98 -7.58
C VAL A 358 8.82 0.88 -7.67
N PHE A 359 8.43 -0.37 -7.43
CA PHE A 359 9.36 -1.50 -7.31
C PHE A 359 9.45 -2.29 -8.61
N PHE A 360 10.62 -2.86 -8.87
CA PHE A 360 10.82 -3.77 -9.99
C PHE A 360 11.90 -4.79 -9.67
N PRO A 361 11.70 -6.09 -10.00
CA PRO A 361 12.68 -7.14 -9.72
C PRO A 361 13.95 -6.94 -10.54
N ASN A 362 15.04 -7.56 -10.07
CA ASN A 362 16.25 -7.62 -10.90
C ASN A 362 15.97 -8.38 -12.21
N GLU A 363 16.63 -7.93 -13.28
CA GLU A 363 16.39 -8.42 -14.64
C GLU A 363 16.57 -9.94 -14.76
N ARG A 364 17.59 -10.50 -14.08
CA ARG A 364 17.87 -11.94 -14.09
C ARG A 364 16.71 -12.78 -13.57
N HIS A 365 16.18 -12.46 -12.39
CA HIS A 365 15.07 -13.24 -11.80
C HIS A 365 13.79 -13.14 -12.63
N ILE A 366 13.48 -11.97 -13.21
CA ILE A 366 12.27 -11.82 -14.03
C ILE A 366 12.40 -12.55 -15.37
N GLN A 367 13.60 -12.61 -15.96
CA GLN A 367 13.88 -13.44 -17.13
C GLN A 367 13.64 -14.93 -16.82
N ILE A 368 14.14 -15.42 -15.67
CA ILE A 368 13.90 -16.81 -15.23
C ILE A 368 12.40 -17.09 -15.11
N LEU A 369 11.61 -16.19 -14.51
CA LEU A 369 10.16 -16.36 -14.39
C LEU A 369 9.53 -16.60 -15.76
N PHE A 370 9.80 -15.71 -16.71
CA PHE A 370 9.20 -15.80 -18.03
C PHE A 370 9.71 -17.01 -18.83
N GLU A 371 10.97 -17.41 -18.69
CA GLU A 371 11.47 -18.66 -19.27
C GLU A 371 10.72 -19.88 -18.73
N ARG A 372 10.49 -19.95 -17.42
CA ARG A 372 9.68 -21.00 -16.81
C ARG A 372 8.25 -20.96 -17.35
N MET A 373 7.61 -19.79 -17.38
CA MET A 373 6.24 -19.64 -17.87
C MET A 373 6.08 -20.06 -19.34
N LEU A 374 6.99 -19.64 -20.22
CA LEU A 374 6.98 -20.00 -21.64
C LEU A 374 7.31 -21.47 -21.88
N GLY A 375 8.06 -22.12 -20.97
CA GLY A 375 8.39 -23.54 -21.03
C GLY A 375 7.31 -24.49 -20.51
N ILE A 376 6.22 -23.99 -19.93
CA ILE A 376 5.10 -24.82 -19.47
C ILE A 376 4.28 -25.32 -20.67
N ASP A 377 4.07 -26.64 -20.73
CA ASP A 377 3.31 -27.35 -21.78
C ASP A 377 1.83 -26.98 -21.85
N ASP A 378 1.17 -26.87 -20.69
CA ASP A 378 -0.21 -26.37 -20.55
C ASP A 378 -0.18 -24.85 -20.34
N PRO A 379 -0.38 -24.06 -21.40
CA PRO A 379 0.11 -22.69 -21.42
C PRO A 379 -0.73 -21.79 -20.52
N MET A 380 -0.12 -21.31 -19.43
CA MET A 380 -0.63 -20.12 -18.73
C MET A 380 -0.23 -18.88 -19.51
N ALA A 381 -1.23 -18.18 -20.01
CA ALA A 381 -1.07 -16.86 -20.59
C ALA A 381 -0.81 -15.83 -19.46
N PHE A 382 -0.27 -14.67 -19.81
CA PHE A 382 0.04 -13.65 -18.80
C PHE A 382 -0.05 -12.21 -19.31
N ILE A 383 -0.35 -11.31 -18.38
CA ILE A 383 -0.26 -9.86 -18.59
C ILE A 383 0.83 -9.34 -17.65
N PHE A 384 1.78 -8.57 -18.18
CA PHE A 384 2.89 -7.99 -17.42
C PHE A 384 2.90 -6.47 -17.51
N THR A 385 2.96 -5.80 -16.36
CA THR A 385 3.07 -4.34 -16.29
C THR A 385 4.49 -3.84 -16.10
N THR A 386 4.88 -2.84 -16.87
CA THR A 386 6.15 -2.12 -16.72
C THR A 386 5.94 -0.69 -16.19
N ALA A 387 5.13 -0.56 -15.13
CA ALA A 387 4.73 0.74 -14.58
C ALA A 387 5.84 1.43 -13.78
N ALA A 388 6.76 0.66 -13.19
CA ALA A 388 7.86 1.20 -12.41
C ALA A 388 8.92 1.87 -13.31
N PRO A 389 9.64 2.89 -12.83
CA PRO A 389 10.59 3.67 -13.64
C PRO A 389 11.74 2.83 -14.19
N ASN A 390 12.19 1.85 -13.39
CA ASN A 390 13.27 0.93 -13.70
C ASN A 390 12.78 -0.39 -14.33
N ALA A 391 11.52 -0.45 -14.77
CA ALA A 391 10.97 -1.61 -15.46
C ALA A 391 11.54 -1.74 -16.88
N PHE A 392 12.70 -2.39 -16.99
CA PHE A 392 13.37 -2.66 -18.26
C PHE A 392 13.42 -4.16 -18.55
N LEU A 393 13.02 -4.53 -19.77
CA LEU A 393 13.25 -5.84 -20.34
C LEU A 393 14.07 -5.66 -21.62
N SER A 394 15.00 -6.58 -21.89
CA SER A 394 15.73 -6.56 -23.16
C SER A 394 14.78 -6.68 -24.35
N GLU A 395 15.16 -6.10 -25.48
CA GLU A 395 14.38 -6.18 -26.73
C GLU A 395 14.19 -7.64 -27.18
N GLU A 396 15.24 -8.46 -27.00
CA GLU A 396 15.19 -9.90 -27.26
C GLU A 396 14.09 -10.58 -26.46
N PHE A 397 14.00 -10.27 -25.16
CA PHE A 397 13.03 -10.88 -24.27
C PHE A 397 11.61 -10.41 -24.54
N THR A 398 11.45 -9.11 -24.81
CA THR A 398 10.17 -8.51 -25.23
C THR A 398 9.64 -9.20 -26.49
N LYS A 399 10.49 -9.32 -27.51
CA LYS A 399 10.16 -10.00 -28.77
C LYS A 399 9.79 -11.47 -28.55
N LYS A 400 10.53 -12.19 -27.70
CA LYS A 400 10.23 -13.59 -27.34
C LYS A 400 8.84 -13.74 -26.70
N ILE A 401 8.46 -12.82 -25.81
CA ILE A 401 7.11 -12.79 -25.22
C ILE A 401 6.06 -12.53 -26.30
N GLU A 402 6.23 -11.53 -27.13
CA GLU A 402 5.27 -11.16 -28.19
C GLU A 402 5.07 -12.29 -29.22
N GLU A 403 6.15 -12.90 -29.69
CA GLU A 403 6.13 -14.01 -30.65
C GLU A 403 5.45 -15.27 -30.09
N SER A 404 5.52 -15.46 -28.77
CA SER A 404 4.84 -16.58 -28.11
C SER A 404 3.31 -16.48 -28.20
N LYS A 405 2.76 -15.26 -28.38
CA LYS A 405 1.32 -14.95 -28.28
C LYS A 405 0.68 -15.37 -26.95
N ARG A 406 1.50 -15.62 -25.93
CA ARG A 406 1.07 -16.02 -24.58
C ARG A 406 1.21 -14.91 -23.55
N GLY A 407 1.92 -13.83 -23.88
CA GLY A 407 2.12 -12.70 -22.98
C GLY A 407 1.72 -11.37 -23.61
N LEU A 408 1.10 -10.51 -22.82
CA LEU A 408 0.85 -9.11 -23.13
C LEU A 408 1.67 -8.23 -22.19
N ILE A 409 2.47 -7.33 -22.74
CA ILE A 409 3.25 -6.35 -21.96
C ILE A 409 2.60 -4.97 -22.12
N VAL A 410 2.32 -4.31 -21.01
CA VAL A 410 1.73 -2.96 -21.00
C VAL A 410 2.45 -2.04 -20.00
N PRO A 411 2.58 -0.74 -20.29
CA PRO A 411 3.18 0.20 -19.34
C PRO A 411 2.29 0.43 -18.12
N TRP A 412 0.98 0.43 -18.30
CA TRP A 412 -0.01 0.53 -17.24
C TRP A 412 -1.17 -0.40 -17.55
N ALA A 413 -1.79 -0.95 -16.53
CA ALA A 413 -2.94 -1.85 -16.68
C ALA A 413 -4.10 -1.39 -15.80
N PRO A 414 -5.36 -1.62 -16.22
CA PRO A 414 -6.51 -1.49 -15.34
C PRO A 414 -6.54 -2.67 -14.37
N GLN A 415 -5.58 -2.71 -13.44
CA GLN A 415 -5.39 -3.79 -12.47
C GLN A 415 -6.70 -4.18 -11.82
N GLN A 416 -7.52 -3.17 -11.53
CA GLN A 416 -8.80 -3.38 -10.90
C GLN A 416 -9.78 -4.22 -11.75
N ALA A 417 -9.89 -3.90 -13.04
CA ALA A 417 -10.68 -4.67 -13.99
C ALA A 417 -10.08 -6.05 -14.28
N ILE A 418 -8.75 -6.14 -14.35
CA ILE A 418 -8.03 -7.40 -14.55
C ILE A 418 -8.37 -8.38 -13.42
N LEU A 419 -8.22 -7.96 -12.16
CA LEU A 419 -8.49 -8.81 -10.99
C LEU A 419 -9.96 -9.25 -10.89
N ALA A 420 -10.89 -8.48 -11.46
CA ALA A 420 -12.29 -8.86 -11.57
C ALA A 420 -12.55 -9.96 -12.61
N HIS A 421 -11.69 -10.11 -13.62
CA HIS A 421 -11.92 -10.95 -14.78
C HIS A 421 -11.81 -12.46 -14.49
N LEU A 422 -12.75 -13.26 -15.04
CA LEU A 422 -12.80 -14.72 -14.79
C LEU A 422 -11.59 -15.50 -15.34
N ALA A 423 -10.94 -15.00 -16.39
CA ALA A 423 -9.71 -15.59 -16.93
C ALA A 423 -8.55 -15.53 -15.92
N ILE A 424 -8.55 -14.59 -14.97
CA ILE A 424 -7.46 -14.47 -14.00
C ILE A 424 -7.44 -15.66 -13.04
N GLY A 425 -6.29 -16.34 -13.04
CA GLY A 425 -5.95 -17.43 -12.15
C GLY A 425 -5.20 -16.94 -10.92
N ALA A 426 -4.19 -16.10 -11.09
CA ALA A 426 -3.40 -15.58 -9.97
C ALA A 426 -2.77 -14.23 -10.33
N ILE A 427 -2.25 -13.55 -9.32
CA ILE A 427 -1.36 -12.40 -9.50
C ILE A 427 0.02 -12.70 -8.93
N ILE A 428 1.09 -12.44 -9.69
CA ILE A 428 2.45 -12.32 -9.16
C ILE A 428 2.63 -10.87 -8.73
N SER A 429 2.87 -10.63 -7.45
CA SER A 429 2.83 -9.29 -6.88
C SER A 429 3.94 -9.02 -5.87
N HIS A 430 4.39 -7.77 -5.83
CA HIS A 430 5.16 -7.23 -4.72
C HIS A 430 4.43 -7.20 -3.38
N CYS A 431 3.12 -7.48 -3.31
CA CYS A 431 2.33 -7.53 -2.06
C CYS A 431 2.16 -6.18 -1.33
N GLY A 432 2.28 -5.04 -2.02
CA GLY A 432 1.93 -3.74 -1.43
C GLY A 432 0.44 -3.67 -1.07
N GLY A 433 0.10 -2.95 0.01
CA GLY A 433 -1.24 -2.89 0.59
C GLY A 433 -2.39 -2.82 -0.42
N GLY A 434 -2.36 -1.86 -1.35
CA GLY A 434 -3.42 -1.72 -2.38
C GLY A 434 -3.64 -2.99 -3.21
N GLY A 435 -2.58 -3.54 -3.82
CA GLY A 435 -2.69 -4.74 -4.65
C GLY A 435 -3.10 -5.98 -3.85
N THR A 436 -2.63 -6.10 -2.61
CA THR A 436 -3.04 -7.15 -1.67
C THR A 436 -4.55 -7.09 -1.42
N PHE A 437 -5.08 -5.95 -1.01
CA PHE A 437 -6.51 -5.81 -0.72
C PHE A 437 -7.40 -5.91 -1.97
N GLU A 438 -6.95 -5.43 -3.12
CA GLU A 438 -7.66 -5.62 -4.40
C GLU A 438 -7.78 -7.09 -4.80
N SER A 439 -6.69 -7.85 -4.59
CA SER A 439 -6.64 -9.29 -4.89
C SER A 439 -7.53 -10.10 -3.95
N LEU A 440 -7.46 -9.83 -2.64
CA LEU A 440 -8.34 -10.45 -1.63
C LEU A 440 -9.82 -10.13 -1.89
N SER A 441 -10.13 -8.89 -2.29
CA SER A 441 -11.51 -8.47 -2.61
C SER A 441 -12.11 -9.19 -3.82
N HIS A 442 -11.26 -9.74 -4.70
CA HIS A 442 -11.68 -10.57 -5.84
C HIS A 442 -11.51 -12.07 -5.63
N GLY A 443 -10.87 -12.47 -4.53
CA GLY A 443 -10.57 -13.87 -4.22
C GLY A 443 -9.59 -14.49 -5.22
N VAL A 444 -8.64 -13.69 -5.69
CA VAL A 444 -7.56 -14.11 -6.59
C VAL A 444 -6.36 -14.52 -5.75
N PRO A 445 -5.79 -15.72 -5.93
CA PRO A 445 -4.55 -16.09 -5.27
C PRO A 445 -3.35 -15.20 -5.63
N VAL A 446 -2.49 -14.91 -4.66
CA VAL A 446 -1.27 -14.12 -4.84
C VAL A 446 -0.05 -15.04 -4.84
N ILE A 447 0.90 -14.82 -5.73
CA ILE A 447 2.28 -15.30 -5.62
C ILE A 447 3.13 -14.10 -5.21
N GLY A 448 3.56 -14.09 -3.96
CA GLY A 448 4.26 -12.96 -3.36
C GLY A 448 5.73 -12.90 -3.72
N TRP A 449 6.17 -11.72 -4.13
CA TRP A 449 7.56 -11.38 -4.44
C TRP A 449 7.90 -10.01 -3.82
N PRO A 450 8.01 -9.93 -2.48
CA PRO A 450 8.10 -8.67 -1.77
C PRO A 450 9.46 -7.96 -1.94
N PHE A 451 9.47 -6.62 -1.76
CA PHE A 451 10.64 -5.76 -1.83
C PHE A 451 10.96 -5.05 -0.51
N PHE A 452 10.00 -4.29 0.03
CA PHE A 452 10.23 -3.42 1.19
C PHE A 452 8.90 -3.02 1.86
N ALA A 453 8.99 -2.33 3.00
CA ALA A 453 7.86 -1.81 3.77
C ALA A 453 6.92 -2.93 4.30
N ASP A 454 5.63 -2.81 4.05
CA ASP A 454 4.57 -3.74 4.46
C ASP A 454 4.56 -5.05 3.66
N GLN A 455 5.24 -5.08 2.52
CA GLN A 455 5.19 -6.17 1.55
C GLN A 455 5.59 -7.55 2.09
N PRO A 456 6.69 -7.71 2.85
CA PRO A 456 7.08 -9.04 3.37
C PRO A 456 6.07 -9.56 4.41
N THR A 457 5.52 -8.66 5.23
CA THR A 457 4.46 -8.99 6.19
C THR A 457 3.19 -9.45 5.46
N HIS A 458 2.78 -8.75 4.39
CA HIS A 458 1.63 -9.17 3.58
C HIS A 458 1.86 -10.49 2.85
N ALA A 459 3.05 -10.71 2.30
CA ALA A 459 3.41 -11.97 1.65
C ALA A 459 3.26 -13.14 2.64
N LEU A 460 3.82 -13.00 3.84
CA LEU A 460 3.71 -13.99 4.91
C LEU A 460 2.27 -14.21 5.39
N TRP A 461 1.51 -13.12 5.56
CA TRP A 461 0.11 -13.17 5.97
C TRP A 461 -0.75 -13.93 4.96
N MET A 462 -0.60 -13.65 3.66
CA MET A 462 -1.34 -14.34 2.61
C MET A 462 -0.91 -15.79 2.43
N SER A 463 0.38 -16.10 2.56
CA SER A 463 0.89 -17.46 2.32
C SER A 463 0.66 -18.42 3.47
N GLU A 464 0.91 -17.97 4.72
CA GLU A 464 0.94 -18.83 5.90
C GLU A 464 -0.27 -18.66 6.84
N VAL A 465 -0.98 -17.52 6.80
CA VAL A 465 -2.09 -17.24 7.74
C VAL A 465 -3.44 -17.38 7.06
N LEU A 466 -3.70 -16.58 6.02
CA LEU A 466 -4.96 -16.67 5.27
C LEU A 466 -4.99 -17.87 4.33
N ASP A 467 -3.81 -18.40 3.99
CA ASP A 467 -3.63 -19.47 3.01
C ASP A 467 -4.34 -19.14 1.67
N THR A 468 -4.13 -17.92 1.21
CA THR A 468 -4.68 -17.38 -0.05
C THR A 468 -3.62 -17.24 -1.14
N GLY A 469 -2.35 -17.48 -0.82
CA GLY A 469 -1.26 -17.28 -1.77
C GLY A 469 -0.03 -18.15 -1.51
N PHE A 470 0.98 -17.92 -2.33
CA PHE A 470 2.33 -18.48 -2.24
C PHE A 470 3.32 -17.34 -2.01
N GLU A 471 4.55 -17.68 -1.63
CA GLU A 471 5.64 -16.73 -1.53
C GLU A 471 6.88 -17.29 -2.21
N LEU A 472 7.53 -16.47 -3.03
CA LEU A 472 8.85 -16.77 -3.59
C LEU A 472 9.91 -16.28 -2.61
N VAL A 473 10.66 -17.21 -2.00
CA VAL A 473 11.73 -16.86 -1.05
C VAL A 473 13.12 -16.92 -1.68
N GLN A 474 13.33 -17.72 -2.74
CA GLN A 474 14.62 -17.76 -3.45
C GLN A 474 14.88 -16.47 -4.23
N VAL A 475 13.85 -15.71 -4.59
CA VAL A 475 14.00 -14.43 -5.28
C VAL A 475 14.61 -13.33 -4.41
N ARG A 476 14.78 -13.55 -3.10
CA ARG A 476 15.34 -12.56 -2.18
C ARG A 476 16.83 -12.39 -2.43
N ASP A 477 17.23 -11.17 -2.77
CA ASP A 477 18.62 -10.80 -3.07
C ASP A 477 19.21 -9.71 -2.17
N GLY A 478 18.42 -9.23 -1.19
CA GLY A 478 18.81 -8.23 -0.19
C GLY A 478 20.00 -8.66 0.69
N PRO A 479 20.35 -7.88 1.71
CA PRO A 479 21.57 -8.09 2.50
C PRO A 479 21.60 -9.41 3.33
N PHE A 480 20.61 -10.29 3.17
CA PHE A 480 20.37 -11.47 4.04
C PHE A 480 20.09 -12.75 3.26
N LYS A 481 20.72 -12.92 2.09
CA LYS A 481 20.87 -14.25 1.50
C LYS A 481 21.37 -15.21 2.59
N GLY A 482 20.56 -16.19 2.94
CA GLY A 482 20.64 -16.86 4.22
C GLY A 482 19.47 -17.81 4.42
N LYS A 483 18.50 -17.45 5.25
CA LYS A 483 17.41 -18.34 5.66
C LYS A 483 16.10 -17.59 5.86
N ALA A 484 14.98 -18.18 5.46
CA ALA A 484 13.65 -17.80 5.91
C ALA A 484 13.21 -18.71 7.05
N TYR A 485 12.38 -18.21 7.97
CA TYR A 485 11.82 -18.98 9.08
C TYR A 485 10.73 -19.99 8.64
N ARG A 486 10.57 -20.23 7.33
CA ARG A 486 9.59 -21.21 6.80
C ARG A 486 9.99 -22.62 7.27
N GLY A 487 9.23 -23.19 8.20
CA GLY A 487 9.59 -24.45 8.87
C GLY A 487 10.37 -24.31 10.19
N GLY A 488 10.42 -23.10 10.77
CA GLY A 488 11.04 -22.83 12.07
C GLY A 488 12.50 -22.39 11.99
N ILE A 489 13.24 -22.55 13.09
CA ILE A 489 14.67 -22.18 13.18
C ILE A 489 15.56 -22.93 12.17
N ASN A 490 15.09 -24.10 11.72
CA ASN A 490 15.71 -24.90 10.66
C ASN A 490 15.15 -24.62 9.26
N GLY A 491 14.46 -23.50 9.08
CA GLY A 491 13.70 -23.18 7.87
C GLY A 491 14.46 -23.05 6.55
N THR A 492 13.76 -22.60 5.51
CA THR A 492 14.23 -22.64 4.13
C THR A 492 15.51 -21.84 3.89
N GLU A 493 16.57 -22.51 3.42
CA GLU A 493 17.81 -21.86 2.96
C GLU A 493 17.54 -21.05 1.68
N ILE A 494 18.01 -19.82 1.64
CA ILE A 494 17.87 -18.88 0.53
C ILE A 494 19.24 -18.70 -0.11
N THR A 495 19.46 -19.35 -1.24
CA THR A 495 20.74 -19.23 -1.97
C THR A 495 20.70 -18.09 -2.99
N GLY A 496 19.51 -17.76 -3.51
CA GLY A 496 19.33 -16.73 -4.55
C GLY A 496 20.05 -17.04 -5.86
N ARG A 497 20.45 -18.30 -6.07
CA ARG A 497 21.05 -18.79 -7.32
C ARG A 497 19.97 -19.08 -8.34
N ASP A 498 20.30 -18.89 -9.61
CA ASP A 498 19.40 -19.06 -10.75
C ASP A 498 18.68 -20.41 -10.72
N GLU A 499 19.39 -21.50 -10.40
CA GLU A 499 18.79 -22.84 -10.37
C GLU A 499 17.77 -22.98 -9.23
N ALA A 500 18.04 -22.37 -8.07
CA ALA A 500 17.12 -22.40 -6.94
C ALA A 500 15.87 -21.55 -7.21
N VAL A 501 16.04 -20.38 -7.81
CA VAL A 501 14.94 -19.50 -8.24
C VAL A 501 14.08 -20.18 -9.30
N ALA A 502 14.71 -20.75 -10.34
CA ALA A 502 14.02 -21.45 -11.41
C ALA A 502 13.21 -22.63 -10.88
N LYS A 503 13.81 -23.42 -9.98
CA LYS A 503 13.14 -24.56 -9.33
C LYS A 503 11.94 -24.11 -8.50
N GLU A 504 12.10 -23.10 -7.64
CA GLU A 504 11.00 -22.57 -6.82
C GLU A 504 9.84 -22.06 -7.68
N MET A 505 10.14 -21.30 -8.74
CA MET A 505 9.11 -20.81 -9.66
C MET A 505 8.37 -21.95 -10.36
N GLU A 506 9.08 -22.99 -10.81
CA GLU A 506 8.47 -24.17 -11.43
C GLU A 506 7.56 -24.92 -10.45
N GLU A 507 8.03 -25.13 -9.21
CA GLU A 507 7.27 -25.76 -8.14
C GLU A 507 5.99 -24.97 -7.79
N VAL A 508 6.10 -23.64 -7.64
CA VAL A 508 4.95 -22.78 -7.33
C VAL A 508 3.96 -22.72 -8.50
N LEU A 509 4.42 -22.60 -9.74
CA LEU A 509 3.53 -22.61 -10.92
C LEU A 509 2.84 -23.96 -11.11
N SER A 510 3.51 -25.07 -10.74
CA SER A 510 2.90 -26.40 -10.70
C SER A 510 1.86 -26.51 -9.58
N ALA A 511 2.22 -26.10 -8.36
CA ALA A 511 1.33 -26.14 -7.19
C ALA A 511 0.08 -25.28 -7.38
N LEU A 512 0.20 -24.11 -8.03
CA LEU A 512 -0.92 -23.23 -8.37
C LEU A 512 -1.99 -23.94 -9.23
N ARG A 513 -1.60 -24.88 -10.08
CA ARG A 513 -2.52 -25.68 -10.92
C ARG A 513 -2.99 -26.96 -10.24
N GLY A 514 -2.30 -27.39 -9.20
CA GLY A 514 -2.63 -28.57 -8.40
C GLY A 514 -3.69 -28.33 -7.33
N GLU A 515 -3.82 -29.31 -6.42
CA GLU A 515 -4.77 -29.24 -5.30
C GLU A 515 -4.45 -28.12 -4.32
N GLU A 516 -3.18 -27.74 -4.18
CA GLU A 516 -2.78 -26.62 -3.34
C GLU A 516 -3.34 -25.29 -3.86
N GLY A 517 -3.17 -24.98 -5.15
CA GLY A 517 -3.72 -23.77 -5.74
C GLY A 517 -5.25 -23.74 -5.72
N LYS A 518 -5.92 -24.88 -5.91
CA LYS A 518 -7.38 -24.99 -5.74
C LYS A 518 -7.81 -24.65 -4.32
N ARG A 519 -7.14 -25.20 -3.30
CA ARG A 519 -7.40 -24.90 -1.88
C ARG A 519 -7.19 -23.41 -1.59
N LYS A 520 -6.07 -22.83 -2.02
CA LYS A 520 -5.75 -21.41 -1.81
C LYS A 520 -6.78 -20.49 -2.47
N ARG A 521 -7.28 -20.85 -3.67
CA ARG A 521 -8.39 -20.13 -4.33
C ARG A 521 -9.68 -20.21 -3.51
N VAL A 522 -10.04 -21.39 -3.00
CA VAL A 522 -11.22 -21.53 -2.13
C VAL A 522 -11.11 -20.63 -0.90
N ASN A 523 -9.94 -20.55 -0.27
CA ASN A 523 -9.73 -19.66 0.87
C ASN A 523 -9.76 -18.18 0.46
N ALA A 524 -9.19 -17.81 -0.68
CA ALA A 524 -9.28 -16.45 -1.21
C ALA A 524 -10.75 -16.04 -1.46
N GLN A 525 -11.59 -16.95 -1.96
CA GLN A 525 -13.03 -16.71 -2.13
C GLN A 525 -13.77 -16.55 -0.79
N LYS A 526 -13.35 -17.25 0.28
CA LYS A 526 -13.91 -17.03 1.63
C LYS A 526 -13.55 -15.64 2.16
N VAL A 527 -12.28 -15.23 2.01
CA VAL A 527 -11.82 -13.89 2.41
C VAL A 527 -12.58 -12.80 1.64
N LYS A 528 -12.76 -12.97 0.32
CA LYS A 528 -13.63 -12.12 -0.50
C LYS A 528 -15.04 -12.00 0.08
N GLN A 529 -15.63 -13.12 0.52
CA GLN A 529 -16.97 -13.12 1.08
C GLN A 529 -17.04 -12.34 2.41
N LEU A 530 -16.05 -12.50 3.30
CA LEU A 530 -15.95 -11.71 4.54
C LEU A 530 -15.84 -10.21 4.25
N ILE A 531 -15.01 -9.83 3.28
CA ILE A 531 -14.89 -8.43 2.84
C ILE A 531 -16.24 -7.90 2.35
N ARG A 532 -16.96 -8.67 1.52
CA ARG A 532 -18.28 -8.26 1.01
C ARG A 532 -19.31 -8.14 2.11
N ASP A 533 -19.33 -9.07 3.06
CA ASP A 533 -20.27 -9.06 4.18
C ASP A 533 -20.05 -7.83 5.08
N ALA A 534 -18.80 -7.43 5.29
CA ALA A 534 -18.46 -6.21 6.04
C ALA A 534 -18.92 -4.91 5.36
N HIS A 535 -19.01 -4.89 4.02
CA HIS A 535 -19.48 -3.74 3.22
C HIS A 535 -21.00 -3.67 3.06
N ARG A 536 -21.75 -4.72 3.43
CA ARG A 536 -23.22 -4.69 3.35
C ARG A 536 -23.80 -3.62 4.29
N PRO A 537 -25.00 -3.08 4.00
CA PRO A 537 -25.71 -2.22 4.95
C PRO A 537 -25.83 -2.87 6.33
N GLY A 538 -25.45 -2.16 7.38
CA GLY A 538 -25.38 -2.65 8.76
C GLY A 538 -24.17 -3.55 9.08
N GLY A 539 -23.30 -3.80 8.11
CA GLY A 539 -22.07 -4.57 8.27
C GLY A 539 -21.00 -3.86 9.11
N GLN A 540 -19.89 -4.57 9.34
CA GLN A 540 -18.81 -4.14 10.23
C GLN A 540 -18.28 -2.73 9.90
N ILE A 541 -18.13 -2.39 8.62
CA ILE A 541 -17.57 -1.08 8.23
C ILE A 541 -18.48 0.06 8.67
N GLN A 542 -19.80 -0.09 8.49
CA GLN A 542 -20.76 0.90 8.95
C GLN A 542 -20.69 1.07 10.47
N GLN A 543 -20.62 -0.04 11.21
CA GLN A 543 -20.50 -0.03 12.68
C GLN A 543 -19.23 0.69 13.16
N HIS A 544 -18.11 0.48 12.47
CA HIS A 544 -16.86 1.17 12.81
C HIS A 544 -16.91 2.64 12.44
N LEU A 545 -17.53 3.00 11.32
CA LEU A 545 -17.74 4.40 10.97
C LEU A 545 -18.67 5.12 11.95
N ASP A 546 -19.69 4.46 12.50
CA ASP A 546 -20.59 5.03 13.53
C ASP A 546 -19.81 5.53 14.76
N ALA A 547 -18.65 4.94 15.07
CA ALA A 547 -17.78 5.41 16.16
C ALA A 547 -17.22 6.84 15.95
N LEU A 548 -17.29 7.36 14.72
CA LEU A 548 -16.91 8.73 14.37
C LEU A 548 -18.06 9.74 14.50
N ASP A 549 -19.31 9.31 14.75
CA ASP A 549 -20.48 10.20 14.89
C ASP A 549 -20.28 11.28 15.96
N ARG A 550 -19.52 10.96 17.01
CA ARG A 550 -19.15 11.91 18.07
C ARG A 550 -18.43 13.16 17.55
N TYR A 551 -17.76 13.08 16.40
CA TYR A 551 -17.05 14.21 15.78
C TYR A 551 -17.88 14.96 14.72
N VAL A 552 -19.11 14.51 14.45
CA VAL A 552 -20.08 15.16 13.55
C VAL A 552 -20.80 16.29 14.28
N ASN A 553 -21.23 16.02 15.51
CA ASN A 553 -22.08 16.93 16.29
C ASN A 553 -21.36 17.57 17.48
N ALA A 554 -20.02 17.49 17.56
CA ALA A 554 -19.24 18.05 18.66
C ALA A 554 -19.36 19.59 18.72
N THR A 555 -20.43 20.07 19.34
CA THR A 555 -20.43 21.31 20.11
C THR A 555 -19.60 21.08 21.36
N ASN A 556 -18.67 21.98 21.64
CA ASN A 556 -17.83 22.05 22.85
C ASN A 556 -18.56 21.67 24.15
N GLU A 557 -18.65 20.38 24.48
CA GLU A 557 -18.89 19.95 25.85
C GLU A 557 -17.56 19.42 26.40
N PRO A 558 -17.05 20.01 27.49
CA PRO A 558 -15.82 19.52 28.10
C PRO A 558 -16.04 18.10 28.61
N ALA A 559 -15.04 17.23 28.42
CA ALA A 559 -15.01 15.92 29.04
C ALA A 559 -15.16 16.07 30.57
N SER A 560 -16.24 15.54 31.13
CA SER A 560 -16.50 15.48 32.57
C SER A 560 -15.85 14.27 33.22
#